data_AF-A0A159ZZE6-F1
#
_entry.id   AF-A0A159ZZE6-F1
#
_cell.length_a   1.000
_cell.length_b   1.000
_cell.length_c   1.000
_cell.angle_alpha   90.00
_cell.angle_beta   90.00
_cell.angle_gamma   90.00
#
_symmetry.space_group_name_H-M   'P 1'
#
loop_
_entity.id
_entity.type
_entity.pdbx_description
1 polymer ?
#
loop_
_entity_poly.entity_id
_entity_poly.type
_entity_poly.pdbx_seq_one_letter_code
_entity_poly.pdbx_strand_id
1 'polypeptide(L)'
;MIADWNWFFSSLSQSAAAIVGIFGAFIITKIFSNQTAFSEKTAKLNNYLIEAKKIADDAKSYNMEWHNKHYNDGEYRKFHDFLDEHFPANESMEKITNQILEDFIDKSDFSRYSEKEEIKKELIYIASKVCETNVTAREEQEASDRADEIFKDTPIFKLLGGSETLSAMRNYNAFANGNSRSLYSTYDPIYKTNWDEVTKEREGLERSYLVAKHHARLVADLLQSTEGNPESPRQLSTALALVLCIFFIGVIYPLSFMPATHAPEISFTLETVLLHILSFKGALLSVISTAFTVIVLIFYRTHSGMKYPPKKLDELTKLKNAKSYCTYFKYIKDDDF
;
A
#
# COMPACT_ATOMS: atom_id res chain seq x y z
N MET A 1 64.34 -44.14 12.79
CA MET A 1 63.23 -43.55 12.02
C MET A 1 62.70 -42.28 12.70
N ILE A 2 63.54 -41.25 12.85
CA ILE A 2 63.16 -39.92 13.44
C ILE A 2 62.82 -38.90 12.33
N ALA A 3 63.29 -39.15 11.10
CA ALA A 3 63.06 -38.29 9.94
C ALA A 3 61.62 -38.38 9.39
N ASP A 4 60.96 -39.54 9.51
CA ASP A 4 59.67 -39.80 8.85
C ASP A 4 58.51 -39.02 9.46
N TRP A 5 58.46 -38.87 10.79
CA TRP A 5 57.37 -38.15 11.48
C TRP A 5 57.39 -36.65 11.26
N ASN A 6 58.58 -36.04 11.24
CA ASN A 6 58.73 -34.61 10.93
C ASN A 6 58.32 -34.32 9.48
N TRP A 7 58.71 -35.18 8.55
CA TRP A 7 58.30 -35.07 7.15
C TRP A 7 56.79 -35.26 6.98
N PHE A 8 56.19 -36.23 7.68
CA PHE A 8 54.75 -36.46 7.67
C PHE A 8 53.96 -35.26 8.20
N PHE A 9 54.26 -34.78 9.42
CA PHE A 9 53.53 -33.64 10.01
C PHE A 9 53.73 -32.34 9.24
N SER A 10 54.93 -32.11 8.70
CA SER A 10 55.19 -30.93 7.86
C SER A 10 54.41 -31.00 6.56
N SER A 11 54.43 -32.13 5.86
CA SER A 11 53.72 -32.32 4.59
C SER A 11 52.20 -32.26 4.77
N LEU A 12 51.68 -32.85 5.85
CA LEU A 12 50.26 -32.79 6.21
C LEU A 12 49.83 -31.34 6.51
N SER A 13 50.60 -30.62 7.33
CA SER A 13 50.31 -29.23 7.68
C SER A 13 50.34 -28.30 6.46
N GLN A 14 51.35 -28.44 5.60
CA GLN A 14 51.46 -27.66 4.36
C GLN A 14 50.28 -27.95 3.42
N SER A 15 49.91 -29.21 3.25
CA SER A 15 48.77 -29.60 2.41
C SER A 15 47.44 -29.08 2.96
N ALA A 16 47.21 -29.21 4.27
CA ALA A 16 46.02 -28.69 4.93
C ALA A 16 45.95 -27.15 4.85
N ALA A 17 47.08 -26.46 5.03
CA ALA A 17 47.16 -25.01 4.90
C ALA A 17 46.85 -24.55 3.47
N ALA A 18 47.32 -25.27 2.44
CA ALA A 18 46.99 -24.99 1.05
C ALA A 18 45.49 -25.16 0.77
N ILE A 19 44.86 -26.23 1.28
CA ILE A 19 43.41 -26.46 1.18
C ILE A 19 42.64 -25.33 1.85
N VAL A 20 43.00 -24.96 3.09
CA VAL A 20 42.41 -23.85 3.83
C VAL A 20 42.55 -22.53 3.07
N GLY A 21 43.71 -22.27 2.46
CA GLY A 21 43.95 -21.07 1.66
C GLY A 21 43.03 -20.98 0.43
N ILE A 22 42.94 -22.06 -0.35
CA ILE A 22 42.11 -22.11 -1.57
C ILE A 22 40.62 -21.97 -1.22
N PHE A 23 40.11 -22.80 -0.31
CA PHE A 23 38.70 -22.74 0.07
C PHE A 23 38.36 -21.45 0.81
N GLY A 24 39.24 -20.96 1.68
CA GLY A 24 39.09 -19.69 2.38
C GLY A 24 38.95 -18.53 1.41
N ALA A 25 39.84 -18.42 0.41
CA ALA A 25 39.78 -17.38 -0.61
C ALA A 25 38.45 -17.44 -1.41
N PHE A 26 38.02 -18.64 -1.81
CA PHE A 26 36.76 -18.81 -2.54
C PHE A 26 35.54 -18.40 -1.70
N ILE A 27 35.48 -18.84 -0.45
CA ILE A 27 34.39 -18.52 0.49
C ILE A 27 34.33 -17.02 0.74
N ILE A 28 35.47 -16.38 1.02
CA ILE A 28 35.55 -14.93 1.26
C ILE A 28 35.07 -14.16 0.02
N THR A 29 35.54 -14.54 -1.17
CA THR A 29 35.11 -13.92 -2.43
C THR A 29 33.60 -14.04 -2.63
N LYS A 30 33.04 -15.22 -2.32
CA LYS A 30 31.59 -15.44 -2.39
C LYS A 30 30.82 -14.60 -1.38
N ILE A 31 31.34 -14.43 -0.15
CA ILE A 31 30.74 -13.56 0.87
C ILE A 31 30.71 -12.12 0.39
N PHE A 32 31.81 -11.61 -0.17
CA PHE A 32 31.83 -10.23 -0.71
C PHE A 32 30.84 -10.04 -1.85
N SER A 33 30.79 -10.98 -2.80
CA SER A 33 29.82 -10.94 -3.90
C SER A 33 28.37 -10.91 -3.37
N ASN A 34 28.05 -11.76 -2.40
CA ASN A 34 26.73 -11.78 -1.77
C ASN A 34 26.44 -10.50 -0.99
N GLN A 35 27.45 -9.90 -0.34
CA GLN A 35 27.31 -8.63 0.38
C GLN A 35 26.97 -7.48 -0.55
N THR A 36 27.63 -7.39 -1.71
CA THR A 36 27.31 -6.39 -2.73
C THR A 36 25.87 -6.57 -3.23
N ALA A 37 25.47 -7.80 -3.57
CA ALA A 37 24.11 -8.10 -4.02
C ALA A 37 23.05 -7.77 -2.94
N PHE A 38 23.33 -8.13 -1.68
CA PHE A 38 22.47 -7.83 -0.54
C PHE A 38 22.30 -6.32 -0.34
N SER A 39 23.39 -5.56 -0.43
CA SER A 39 23.36 -4.11 -0.29
C SER A 39 22.57 -3.45 -1.43
N GLU A 40 22.74 -3.91 -2.66
CA GLU A 40 22.01 -3.41 -3.83
C GLU A 40 20.50 -3.69 -3.71
N LYS A 41 20.13 -4.94 -3.39
CA LYS A 41 18.73 -5.31 -3.19
C LYS A 41 18.11 -4.58 -2.01
N THR A 42 18.85 -4.36 -0.93
CA THR A 42 18.38 -3.57 0.22
C THR A 42 18.16 -2.11 -0.15
N ALA A 43 19.02 -1.52 -0.99
CA ALA A 43 18.82 -0.17 -1.50
C ALA A 43 17.57 -0.09 -2.39
N LYS A 44 17.40 -1.03 -3.33
CA LYS A 44 16.20 -1.16 -4.17
C LYS A 44 14.93 -1.32 -3.34
N LEU A 45 14.99 -2.14 -2.29
CA LEU A 45 13.90 -2.33 -1.34
C LEU A 45 13.44 -1.00 -0.72
N ASN A 46 14.39 -0.20 -0.24
CA ASN A 46 14.08 1.10 0.34
C ASN A 46 13.54 2.09 -0.71
N ASN A 47 14.11 2.07 -1.92
CA ASN A 47 13.67 2.94 -3.00
C ASN A 47 12.23 2.62 -3.40
N TYR A 48 11.85 1.35 -3.55
CA TYR A 48 10.46 0.96 -3.84
C TYR A 48 9.49 1.33 -2.74
N LEU A 49 9.91 1.34 -1.47
CA LEU A 49 9.06 1.85 -0.39
C LEU A 49 8.85 3.37 -0.49
N ILE A 50 9.88 4.13 -0.89
CA ILE A 50 9.79 5.58 -1.10
C ILE A 50 8.94 5.89 -2.34
N GLU A 51 9.18 5.19 -3.45
CA GLU A 51 8.39 5.31 -4.68
C GLU A 51 6.93 4.95 -4.43
N ALA A 52 6.66 3.91 -3.64
CA ALA A 52 5.30 3.54 -3.31
C ALA A 52 4.55 4.64 -2.55
N LYS A 53 5.22 5.30 -1.60
CA LYS A 53 4.66 6.47 -0.92
C LYS A 53 4.40 7.61 -1.87
N LYS A 54 5.34 7.91 -2.77
CA LYS A 54 5.18 8.94 -3.80
C LYS A 54 3.97 8.68 -4.70
N ILE A 55 3.80 7.43 -5.15
CA ILE A 55 2.64 7.04 -5.97
C ILE A 55 1.35 7.16 -5.18
N ALA A 56 1.33 6.74 -3.91
CA ALA A 56 0.16 6.88 -3.06
C ALA A 56 -0.20 8.35 -2.78
N ASP A 57 0.78 9.22 -2.59
CA ASP A 57 0.58 10.66 -2.36
C ASP A 57 0.12 11.37 -3.64
N ASP A 58 0.68 10.99 -4.79
CA ASP A 58 0.22 11.44 -6.12
C ASP A 58 -1.25 11.04 -6.36
N ALA A 59 -1.59 9.77 -6.11
CA ALA A 59 -2.97 9.29 -6.25
C ALA A 59 -3.96 10.00 -5.31
N LYS A 60 -3.52 10.41 -4.12
CA LYS A 60 -4.33 11.19 -3.16
C LYS A 60 -4.48 12.66 -3.54
N SER A 61 -3.60 13.19 -4.39
CA SER A 61 -3.70 14.57 -4.85
C SER A 61 -4.93 14.82 -5.72
N TYR A 62 -5.46 13.75 -6.34
CA TYR A 62 -6.68 13.78 -7.12
C TYR A 62 -7.91 13.70 -6.23
N ASN A 63 -8.79 14.70 -6.32
CA ASN A 63 -9.96 14.80 -5.49
C ASN A 63 -11.13 14.01 -6.10
N MET A 64 -11.12 12.70 -5.86
CA MET A 64 -12.15 11.80 -6.40
C MET A 64 -13.53 12.02 -5.78
N GLU A 65 -13.62 12.56 -4.58
CA GLU A 65 -14.89 12.95 -3.97
C GLU A 65 -15.52 14.13 -4.74
N TRP A 66 -14.71 15.15 -5.04
CA TRP A 66 -15.11 16.27 -5.87
C TRP A 66 -15.47 15.82 -7.29
N HIS A 67 -14.68 14.92 -7.89
CA HIS A 67 -14.96 14.33 -9.21
C HIS A 67 -16.33 13.64 -9.21
N ASN A 68 -16.56 12.74 -8.25
CA ASN A 68 -17.80 11.98 -8.14
C ASN A 68 -19.02 12.91 -8.01
N LYS A 69 -18.92 13.92 -7.14
CA LYS A 69 -19.97 14.94 -6.96
C LYS A 69 -20.31 15.61 -8.29
N HIS A 70 -19.33 16.21 -8.97
CA HIS A 70 -19.57 17.00 -10.17
C HIS A 70 -19.94 16.16 -11.41
N TYR A 71 -19.46 14.91 -11.48
CA TYR A 71 -19.88 13.96 -12.50
C TYR A 71 -21.36 13.57 -12.30
N ASN A 72 -21.75 13.29 -11.06
CA ASN A 72 -23.10 12.82 -10.72
C ASN A 72 -24.16 13.94 -10.72
N ASP A 73 -23.77 15.22 -10.66
CA ASP A 73 -24.67 16.38 -10.68
C ASP A 73 -25.71 16.31 -11.82
N GLY A 74 -25.29 15.84 -13.00
CA GLY A 74 -26.20 15.66 -14.15
C GLY A 74 -27.28 14.61 -13.89
N GLU A 75 -26.91 13.49 -13.29
CA GLU A 75 -27.85 12.40 -12.95
C GLU A 75 -28.76 12.79 -11.78
N TYR A 76 -28.24 13.54 -10.81
CA TYR A 76 -29.07 14.09 -9.73
C TYR A 76 -30.14 15.06 -10.26
N ARG A 77 -29.83 15.88 -11.26
CA ARG A 77 -30.85 16.71 -11.94
C ARG A 77 -31.89 15.85 -12.66
N LYS A 78 -31.48 14.80 -13.36
CA LYS A 78 -32.43 13.87 -13.99
C LYS A 78 -33.33 13.20 -12.96
N PHE A 79 -32.85 12.97 -11.74
CA PHE A 79 -33.68 12.45 -10.67
C PHE A 79 -34.72 13.46 -10.20
N HIS A 80 -34.38 14.75 -10.07
CA HIS A 80 -35.37 15.81 -9.84
C HIS A 80 -36.44 15.83 -10.93
N ASP A 81 -36.04 15.74 -12.20
CA ASP A 81 -36.97 15.68 -13.33
C ASP A 81 -37.87 14.43 -13.26
N PHE A 82 -37.30 13.28 -12.91
CA PHE A 82 -38.03 12.02 -12.74
C PHE A 82 -39.08 12.12 -11.63
N LEU A 83 -38.73 12.70 -10.47
CA LEU A 83 -39.66 12.86 -9.36
C LEU A 83 -40.85 13.74 -9.74
N ASP A 84 -40.63 14.82 -10.47
CA ASP A 84 -41.70 15.72 -10.84
C ASP A 84 -42.60 15.15 -11.96
N GLU A 85 -42.04 14.38 -12.89
CA GLU A 85 -42.81 13.75 -13.96
C GLU A 85 -43.65 12.56 -13.46
N HIS A 86 -43.11 11.75 -12.55
CA HIS A 86 -43.75 10.51 -12.10
C HIS A 86 -44.48 10.67 -10.77
N PHE A 87 -44.12 11.67 -9.96
CA PHE A 87 -44.69 11.94 -8.66
C PHE A 87 -44.99 13.44 -8.48
N PRO A 88 -45.81 14.07 -9.34
CA PRO A 88 -46.04 15.53 -9.30
C PRO A 88 -46.63 16.03 -7.98
N ALA A 89 -47.34 15.17 -7.24
CA ALA A 89 -47.87 15.49 -5.91
C ALA A 89 -46.90 15.19 -4.76
N ASN A 90 -45.84 14.38 -4.97
CA ASN A 90 -44.93 13.76 -3.99
C ASN A 90 -45.08 14.20 -2.51
N GLU A 91 -46.09 13.70 -1.79
CA GLU A 91 -46.38 14.16 -0.41
C GLU A 91 -45.76 13.26 0.67
N SER A 92 -45.27 12.07 0.30
CA SER A 92 -44.76 11.09 1.25
C SER A 92 -43.62 10.26 0.67
N MET A 93 -42.54 10.17 1.43
CA MET A 93 -41.39 9.31 1.15
C MET A 93 -41.76 7.83 1.04
N GLU A 94 -42.90 7.39 1.60
CA GLU A 94 -43.37 6.00 1.51
C GLU A 94 -43.68 5.58 0.06
N LYS A 95 -44.00 6.53 -0.82
CA LYS A 95 -44.24 6.27 -2.24
C LYS A 95 -42.94 6.03 -3.02
N ILE A 96 -41.82 6.56 -2.54
CA ILE A 96 -40.49 6.41 -3.13
C ILE A 96 -39.82 5.21 -2.48
N THR A 97 -40.19 4.02 -2.97
CA THR A 97 -39.63 2.77 -2.46
C THR A 97 -38.15 2.62 -2.81
N ASN A 98 -37.42 1.83 -2.01
CA ASN A 98 -36.03 1.47 -2.30
C ASN A 98 -35.85 0.86 -3.70
N GLN A 99 -36.86 0.18 -4.22
CA GLN A 99 -36.81 -0.43 -5.54
C GLN A 99 -36.81 0.60 -6.66
N ILE A 100 -37.56 1.69 -6.52
CA ILE A 100 -37.55 2.81 -7.49
C ILE A 100 -36.17 3.47 -7.51
N LEU A 101 -35.56 3.66 -6.33
CA LEU A 101 -34.21 4.22 -6.22
C LEU A 101 -33.17 3.32 -6.87
N GLU A 102 -33.23 2.01 -6.64
CA GLU A 102 -32.30 1.06 -7.24
C GLU A 102 -32.48 0.95 -8.75
N ASP A 103 -33.73 0.90 -9.23
CA ASP A 103 -34.03 0.91 -10.65
C ASP A 103 -33.54 2.18 -11.35
N PHE A 104 -33.61 3.34 -10.66
CA PHE A 104 -33.07 4.59 -11.18
C PHE A 104 -31.54 4.55 -11.23
N ILE A 105 -30.88 4.09 -10.16
CA ILE A 105 -29.43 3.96 -10.12
C ILE A 105 -28.92 3.06 -11.24
N ASP A 106 -29.56 1.91 -11.46
CA ASP A 106 -29.11 0.92 -12.44
C ASP A 106 -29.33 1.37 -13.90
N LYS A 107 -30.25 2.31 -14.15
CA LYS A 107 -30.51 2.91 -15.47
C LYS A 107 -29.72 4.19 -15.74
N SER A 108 -29.14 4.79 -14.71
CA SER A 108 -28.44 6.08 -14.78
C SER A 108 -26.94 5.90 -14.95
N ASP A 109 -26.28 6.89 -15.53
CA ASP A 109 -24.84 6.85 -15.79
C ASP A 109 -24.07 7.55 -14.67
N PHE A 110 -24.13 7.00 -13.45
CA PHE A 110 -23.36 7.50 -12.32
C PHE A 110 -21.86 7.19 -12.47
N SER A 111 -21.01 8.00 -11.83
CA SER A 111 -19.56 7.80 -11.81
C SER A 111 -19.22 6.38 -11.35
N ARG A 112 -18.36 5.71 -12.12
CA ARG A 112 -17.81 4.38 -11.78
C ARG A 112 -17.02 4.35 -10.47
N TYR A 113 -16.60 5.52 -9.96
CA TYR A 113 -15.82 5.66 -8.74
C TYR A 113 -16.68 5.97 -7.51
N SER A 114 -18.00 6.06 -7.66
CA SER A 114 -18.95 6.30 -6.57
C SER A 114 -19.47 4.98 -5.98
N GLU A 115 -19.64 4.94 -4.66
CA GLU A 115 -20.32 3.81 -4.01
C GLU A 115 -21.83 3.90 -4.24
N LYS A 116 -22.47 2.77 -4.58
CA LYS A 116 -23.94 2.70 -4.78
C LYS A 116 -24.71 3.20 -3.56
N GLU A 117 -24.20 2.90 -2.36
CA GLU A 117 -24.81 3.34 -1.09
C GLU A 117 -24.69 4.85 -0.86
N GLU A 118 -23.63 5.51 -1.34
CA GLU A 118 -23.50 6.96 -1.24
C GLU A 118 -24.47 7.66 -2.19
N ILE A 119 -24.57 7.18 -3.43
CA ILE A 119 -25.56 7.66 -4.40
C ILE A 119 -26.98 7.50 -3.83
N LYS A 120 -27.31 6.32 -3.29
CA LYS A 120 -28.63 6.04 -2.72
C LYS A 120 -28.99 6.99 -1.58
N LYS A 121 -28.05 7.30 -0.68
CA LYS A 121 -28.27 8.29 0.39
C LYS A 121 -28.60 9.67 -0.18
N GLU A 122 -27.90 10.07 -1.24
CA GLU A 122 -28.16 11.35 -1.90
C GLU A 122 -29.54 11.40 -2.55
N LEU A 123 -29.93 10.34 -3.25
CA LEU A 123 -31.27 10.25 -3.85
C LEU A 123 -32.37 10.28 -2.78
N ILE A 124 -32.17 9.61 -1.64
CA ILE A 124 -33.11 9.67 -0.49
C ILE A 124 -33.22 11.10 0.03
N TYR A 125 -32.09 11.81 0.17
CA TYR A 125 -32.08 13.19 0.61
C TYR A 125 -32.85 14.09 -0.36
N ILE A 126 -32.56 13.99 -1.66
CA ILE A 126 -33.26 14.74 -2.72
C ILE A 126 -34.76 14.50 -2.65
N ALA A 127 -35.16 13.23 -2.65
CA ALA A 127 -36.56 12.81 -2.54
C ALA A 127 -37.24 13.41 -1.30
N SER A 128 -36.57 13.36 -0.14
CA SER A 128 -37.14 13.90 1.10
C SER A 128 -37.37 15.41 1.04
N LYS A 129 -36.44 16.16 0.41
CA LYS A 129 -36.54 17.61 0.28
C LYS A 129 -37.57 18.04 -0.75
N VAL A 130 -37.70 17.31 -1.86
CA VAL A 130 -38.78 17.52 -2.82
C VAL A 130 -40.14 17.29 -2.14
N CYS A 131 -40.28 16.20 -1.37
CA CYS A 131 -41.52 15.92 -0.64
C CYS A 131 -41.86 17.01 0.39
N GLU A 132 -40.88 17.44 1.21
CA GLU A 132 -41.06 18.50 2.20
C GLU A 132 -41.53 19.80 1.53
N THR A 133 -40.92 20.16 0.40
CA THR A 133 -41.26 21.38 -0.37
C THR A 133 -42.66 21.33 -0.94
N ASN A 134 -43.08 20.17 -1.47
CA ASN A 134 -44.41 19.99 -2.04
C ASN A 134 -45.49 20.09 -0.95
N VAL A 135 -45.25 19.53 0.24
CA VAL A 135 -46.15 19.66 1.39
C VAL A 135 -46.26 21.12 1.82
N THR A 136 -45.14 21.83 2.00
CA THR A 136 -45.18 23.24 2.39
C THR A 136 -45.85 24.12 1.34
N ALA A 137 -45.59 23.89 0.05
CA ALA A 137 -46.22 24.64 -1.04
C ALA A 137 -47.75 24.43 -1.05
N ARG A 138 -48.21 23.22 -0.75
CA ARG A 138 -49.64 22.92 -0.63
C ARG A 138 -50.25 23.57 0.61
N GLU A 139 -49.60 23.51 1.76
CA GLU A 139 -50.07 24.17 2.99
C GLU A 139 -50.18 25.69 2.80
N GLU A 140 -49.20 26.30 2.13
CA GLU A 140 -49.23 27.71 1.74
C GLU A 140 -50.36 28.02 0.78
N GLN A 141 -50.60 27.15 -0.21
CA GLN A 141 -51.69 27.30 -1.16
C GLN A 141 -53.06 27.16 -0.48
N GLU A 142 -53.25 26.17 0.40
CA GLU A 142 -54.48 25.98 1.18
C GLU A 142 -54.69 27.10 2.22
N ALA A 143 -53.62 27.65 2.78
CA ALA A 143 -53.69 28.83 3.64
C ALA A 143 -54.07 30.09 2.85
N SER A 144 -53.51 30.27 1.64
CA SER A 144 -53.86 31.35 0.73
C SER A 144 -55.32 31.23 0.27
N ASP A 145 -55.77 30.05 -0.13
CA ASP A 145 -57.15 29.81 -0.57
C ASP A 145 -58.14 30.07 0.58
N ARG A 146 -57.80 29.68 1.83
CA ARG A 146 -58.60 30.03 3.03
C ARG A 146 -58.59 31.52 3.33
N ALA A 147 -57.45 32.19 3.20
CA ALA A 147 -57.36 33.64 3.38
C ALA A 147 -58.20 34.38 2.34
N ASP A 148 -58.19 33.91 1.08
CA ASP A 148 -59.01 34.43 0.00
C ASP A 148 -60.51 34.22 0.27
N GLU A 149 -60.92 33.07 0.81
CA GLU A 149 -62.30 32.82 1.24
C GLU A 149 -62.75 33.79 2.35
N ILE A 150 -61.92 33.98 3.37
CA ILE A 150 -62.21 34.93 4.46
C ILE A 150 -62.26 36.37 3.92
N PHE A 151 -61.36 36.72 3.00
CA PHE A 151 -61.30 38.05 2.40
C PHE A 151 -62.52 38.35 1.54
N LYS A 152 -63.04 37.37 0.79
CA LYS A 152 -64.28 37.50 -0.01
C LYS A 152 -65.50 37.93 0.81
N ASP A 153 -65.55 37.58 2.10
CA ASP A 153 -66.65 37.93 2.99
C ASP A 153 -66.49 39.30 3.69
N THR A 154 -65.37 40.00 3.49
CA THR A 154 -65.16 41.33 4.09
C THR A 154 -65.85 42.46 3.32
N PRO A 155 -66.34 43.52 4.01
CA PRO A 155 -66.97 44.67 3.34
C PRO A 155 -66.01 45.42 2.40
N ILE A 156 -64.70 45.35 2.65
CA ILE A 156 -63.65 45.95 1.82
C ILE A 156 -63.56 45.27 0.45
N PHE A 157 -63.71 43.95 0.39
CA PHE A 157 -63.70 43.18 -0.86
C PHE A 157 -64.83 43.61 -1.82
N LYS A 158 -66.02 43.88 -1.28
CA LYS A 158 -67.17 44.40 -2.06
C LYS A 158 -66.95 45.84 -2.55
N LEU A 159 -66.13 46.62 -1.85
CA LEU A 159 -65.79 48.01 -2.21
C LEU A 159 -64.75 48.08 -3.35
N LEU A 160 -63.83 47.12 -3.43
CA LEU A 160 -62.67 47.12 -4.35
C LEU A 160 -62.92 46.46 -5.71
N GLY A 161 -64.18 46.23 -6.10
CA GLY A 161 -64.52 45.74 -7.45
C GLY A 161 -64.57 44.22 -7.63
N GLY A 162 -64.56 43.43 -6.55
CA GLY A 162 -64.82 41.99 -6.62
C GLY A 162 -63.76 41.16 -7.35
N SER A 163 -64.19 40.08 -8.03
CA SER A 163 -63.32 38.99 -8.52
C SER A 163 -62.13 39.40 -9.39
N GLU A 164 -62.21 40.54 -10.09
CA GLU A 164 -61.14 41.02 -10.97
C GLU A 164 -59.88 41.42 -10.17
N THR A 165 -60.02 42.12 -9.05
CA THR A 165 -58.90 42.52 -8.18
C THR A 165 -58.22 41.31 -7.53
N LEU A 166 -59.00 40.28 -7.16
CA LEU A 166 -58.48 39.02 -6.61
C LEU A 166 -57.70 38.22 -7.67
N SER A 167 -58.20 38.19 -8.92
CA SER A 167 -57.51 37.53 -10.03
C SER A 167 -56.21 38.24 -10.43
N ALA A 168 -56.18 39.58 -10.34
CA ALA A 168 -54.98 40.38 -10.60
C ALA A 168 -53.91 40.17 -9.51
N MET A 169 -54.31 40.09 -8.24
CA MET A 169 -53.39 39.75 -7.14
C MET A 169 -52.84 38.33 -7.27
N ARG A 170 -53.67 37.35 -7.64
CA ARG A 170 -53.24 35.96 -7.86
C ARG A 170 -52.24 35.84 -9.01
N ASN A 171 -52.49 36.52 -10.13
CA ASN A 171 -51.55 36.58 -11.25
C ASN A 171 -50.26 37.31 -10.87
N TYR A 172 -50.32 38.36 -10.05
CA TYR A 172 -49.13 39.08 -9.59
C TYR A 172 -48.25 38.21 -8.66
N ASN A 173 -48.87 37.48 -7.73
CA ASN A 173 -48.14 36.52 -6.88
C ASN A 173 -47.56 35.36 -7.69
N ALA A 174 -48.28 34.84 -8.69
CA ALA A 174 -47.77 33.80 -9.59
C ALA A 174 -46.61 34.30 -10.47
N PHE A 175 -46.61 35.58 -10.86
CA PHE A 175 -45.50 36.20 -11.61
C PHE A 175 -44.31 36.55 -10.71
N ALA A 176 -44.55 36.96 -9.46
CA ALA A 176 -43.51 37.30 -8.49
C ALA A 176 -42.78 36.05 -7.95
N ASN A 177 -43.51 34.95 -7.74
CA ASN A 177 -42.95 33.61 -7.50
C ASN A 177 -42.61 32.91 -8.82
N GLY A 178 -41.80 33.55 -9.66
CA GLY A 178 -41.31 32.91 -10.88
C GLY A 178 -40.77 31.51 -10.57
N ASN A 179 -41.18 30.51 -11.37
CA ASN A 179 -40.86 29.07 -11.31
C ASN A 179 -39.34 28.74 -11.35
N SER A 180 -38.56 29.33 -10.46
CA SER A 180 -37.20 28.93 -10.16
C SER A 180 -37.28 27.64 -9.36
N ARG A 181 -37.28 26.51 -10.07
CA ARG A 181 -37.31 25.17 -9.50
C ARG A 181 -36.11 25.01 -8.55
N SER A 182 -36.39 24.72 -7.28
CA SER A 182 -35.35 24.47 -6.28
C SER A 182 -34.73 23.10 -6.52
N LEU A 183 -33.46 23.07 -6.91
CA LEU A 183 -32.69 21.84 -6.99
C LEU A 183 -32.03 21.58 -5.64
N TYR A 184 -32.32 20.41 -5.06
CA TYR A 184 -31.76 19.97 -3.80
C TYR A 184 -30.57 19.04 -4.01
N SER A 185 -29.57 19.18 -3.15
CA SER A 185 -28.40 18.32 -3.05
C SER A 185 -27.81 18.52 -1.66
N THR A 186 -27.30 17.48 -1.01
CA THR A 186 -26.46 17.64 0.20
C THR A 186 -25.14 18.32 -0.15
N TYR A 187 -24.78 18.32 -1.43
CA TYR A 187 -23.64 19.00 -1.97
C TYR A 187 -23.99 20.46 -2.36
N ASP A 188 -22.95 21.28 -2.60
CA ASP A 188 -23.07 22.66 -3.12
C ASP A 188 -24.11 22.79 -4.25
N PRO A 189 -24.66 24.00 -4.49
CA PRO A 189 -25.72 24.21 -5.48
C PRO A 189 -25.36 23.53 -6.80
N ILE A 190 -26.31 22.79 -7.39
CA ILE A 190 -26.02 22.07 -8.62
C ILE A 190 -25.68 23.10 -9.70
N TYR A 191 -24.40 23.20 -10.07
CA TYR A 191 -23.88 24.10 -11.10
C TYR A 191 -23.75 23.37 -12.44
N LYS A 192 -23.34 24.10 -13.48
CA LYS A 192 -22.96 23.49 -14.76
C LYS A 192 -21.59 22.83 -14.56
N THR A 193 -21.52 21.51 -14.71
CA THR A 193 -20.29 20.73 -14.58
C THR A 193 -19.20 21.22 -15.54
N ASN A 194 -18.00 21.46 -15.01
CA ASN A 194 -16.81 21.72 -15.80
C ASN A 194 -16.16 20.39 -16.22
N TRP A 195 -16.55 19.89 -17.40
CA TRP A 195 -16.10 18.58 -17.89
C TRP A 195 -14.58 18.48 -18.07
N ASP A 196 -13.87 19.58 -18.33
CA ASP A 196 -12.42 19.57 -18.51
C ASP A 196 -11.71 19.23 -17.18
N GLU A 197 -12.16 19.82 -16.07
CA GLU A 197 -11.60 19.55 -14.74
C GLU A 197 -11.98 18.15 -14.24
N VAL A 198 -13.23 17.72 -14.44
CA VAL A 198 -13.69 16.36 -14.08
C VAL A 198 -12.89 15.29 -14.84
N THR A 199 -12.64 15.52 -16.13
CA THR A 199 -11.84 14.60 -16.97
C THR A 199 -10.38 14.58 -16.53
N LYS A 200 -9.81 15.75 -16.20
CA LYS A 200 -8.43 15.87 -15.73
C LYS A 200 -8.19 15.10 -14.43
N GLU A 201 -9.11 15.18 -13.46
CA GLU A 201 -9.00 14.41 -12.21
C GLU A 201 -9.05 12.90 -12.47
N ARG A 202 -9.95 12.45 -13.33
CA ARG A 202 -10.06 11.05 -13.75
C ARG A 202 -8.79 10.55 -14.42
N GLU A 203 -8.33 11.24 -15.45
CA GLU A 203 -7.13 10.86 -16.22
C GLU A 203 -5.88 10.86 -15.35
N GLY A 204 -5.79 11.81 -14.40
CA GLY A 204 -4.75 11.86 -13.39
C GLY A 204 -4.74 10.60 -12.52
N LEU A 205 -5.89 10.22 -11.96
CA LEU A 205 -6.02 9.00 -11.15
C LEU A 205 -5.66 7.74 -11.95
N GLU A 206 -6.17 7.61 -13.18
CA GLU A 206 -5.90 6.46 -14.05
C GLU A 206 -4.42 6.35 -14.41
N ARG A 207 -3.77 7.48 -14.70
CA ARG A 207 -2.33 7.52 -14.91
C ARG A 207 -1.56 7.06 -13.68
N SER A 208 -1.96 7.52 -12.50
CA SER A 208 -1.35 7.12 -11.23
C SER A 208 -1.53 5.61 -10.98
N TYR A 209 -2.70 5.05 -11.34
CA TYR A 209 -2.95 3.61 -11.28
C TYR A 209 -2.03 2.81 -12.21
N LEU A 210 -1.79 3.26 -13.45
CA LEU A 210 -0.87 2.59 -14.37
C LEU A 210 0.57 2.55 -13.82
N VAL A 211 1.00 3.66 -13.20
CA VAL A 211 2.31 3.72 -12.52
C VAL A 211 2.35 2.76 -11.34
N ALA A 212 1.29 2.72 -10.52
CA ALA A 212 1.16 1.74 -9.43
C ALA A 212 1.18 0.29 -9.94
N LYS A 213 0.50 -0.03 -11.04
CA LYS A 213 0.46 -1.36 -11.67
C LYS A 213 1.85 -1.78 -12.15
N HIS A 214 2.60 -0.87 -12.78
CA HIS A 214 3.97 -1.14 -13.16
C HIS A 214 4.87 -1.36 -11.93
N HIS A 215 4.80 -0.47 -10.94
CA HIS A 215 5.59 -0.59 -9.72
C HIS A 215 5.27 -1.89 -8.95
N ALA A 216 4.00 -2.30 -8.88
CA ALA A 216 3.58 -3.54 -8.24
C ALA A 216 4.24 -4.78 -8.89
N ARG A 217 4.46 -4.78 -10.22
CA ARG A 217 5.22 -5.83 -10.91
C ARG A 217 6.69 -5.83 -10.51
N LEU A 218 7.33 -4.65 -10.48
CA LEU A 218 8.73 -4.52 -10.05
C LEU A 218 8.93 -5.00 -8.61
N VAL A 219 7.98 -4.69 -7.73
CA VAL A 219 7.96 -5.18 -6.35
C VAL A 219 7.81 -6.69 -6.29
N ALA A 220 6.93 -7.28 -7.11
CA ALA A 220 6.76 -8.72 -7.19
C ALA A 220 8.06 -9.42 -7.61
N ASP A 221 8.74 -8.89 -8.63
CA ASP A 221 10.03 -9.42 -9.12
C ASP A 221 11.12 -9.33 -8.03
N LEU A 222 11.19 -8.20 -7.31
CA LEU A 222 12.15 -8.04 -6.21
C LEU A 222 11.86 -9.02 -5.06
N LEU A 223 10.60 -9.18 -4.67
CA LEU A 223 10.19 -10.13 -3.63
C LEU A 223 10.57 -11.56 -4.02
N GLN A 224 10.29 -11.96 -5.26
CA GLN A 224 10.72 -13.26 -5.77
C GLN A 224 12.25 -13.42 -5.73
N SER A 225 13.00 -12.37 -6.09
CA SER A 225 14.47 -12.39 -6.06
C SER A 225 15.08 -12.42 -4.66
N THR A 226 14.29 -12.10 -3.62
CA THR A 226 14.72 -12.07 -2.20
C THR A 226 14.17 -13.26 -1.41
N GLU A 227 13.31 -14.07 -2.04
CA GLU A 227 12.72 -15.27 -1.45
C GLU A 227 13.79 -16.28 -1.02
N GLY A 228 13.66 -16.82 0.19
CA GLY A 228 14.61 -17.79 0.72
C GLY A 228 15.98 -17.23 1.14
N ASN A 229 16.18 -15.91 1.06
CA ASN A 229 17.42 -15.21 1.42
C ASN A 229 18.69 -15.78 0.72
N PRO A 230 18.76 -15.66 -0.62
CA PRO A 230 19.80 -16.31 -1.42
C PRO A 230 21.22 -15.79 -1.13
N GLU A 231 21.36 -14.60 -0.55
CA GLU A 231 22.65 -14.01 -0.19
C GLU A 231 23.24 -14.57 1.12
N SER A 232 22.44 -15.25 1.95
CA SER A 232 22.90 -15.89 3.18
C SER A 232 22.56 -17.39 3.22
N PRO A 233 23.12 -18.22 2.31
CA PRO A 233 22.88 -19.65 2.31
C PRO A 233 23.60 -20.32 3.49
N ARG A 234 22.92 -21.24 4.18
CA ARG A 234 23.48 -22.00 5.31
C ARG A 234 24.79 -22.74 4.97
N GLN A 235 24.94 -23.15 3.71
CA GLN A 235 26.14 -23.83 3.20
C GLN A 235 27.43 -23.02 3.43
N LEU A 236 27.37 -21.69 3.35
CA LEU A 236 28.54 -20.83 3.51
C LEU A 236 28.99 -20.75 4.97
N SER A 237 28.03 -20.71 5.90
CA SER A 237 28.27 -20.84 7.35
C SER A 237 28.94 -22.18 7.67
N THR A 238 28.43 -23.28 7.12
CA THR A 238 29.00 -24.62 7.31
C THR A 238 30.41 -24.70 6.72
N ALA A 239 30.64 -24.11 5.54
CA ALA A 239 31.95 -24.09 4.91
C ALA A 239 32.99 -23.31 5.73
N LEU A 240 32.63 -22.14 6.30
CA LEU A 240 33.50 -21.39 7.22
C LEU A 240 33.87 -22.21 8.45
N ALA A 241 32.90 -22.91 9.06
CA ALA A 241 33.16 -23.79 10.19
C ALA A 241 34.09 -24.96 9.82
N LEU A 242 33.89 -25.55 8.64
CA LEU A 242 34.73 -26.64 8.13
C LEU A 242 36.17 -26.17 7.89
N VAL A 243 36.35 -25.00 7.26
CA VAL A 243 37.68 -24.39 7.07
C VAL A 243 38.38 -24.15 8.41
N LEU A 244 37.65 -23.69 9.42
CA LEU A 244 38.18 -23.52 10.77
C LEU A 244 38.60 -24.87 11.38
N CYS A 245 37.78 -25.92 11.23
CA CYS A 245 38.11 -27.27 11.68
C CYS A 245 39.36 -27.84 10.98
N ILE A 246 39.47 -27.72 9.65
CA ILE A 246 40.66 -28.18 8.90
C ILE A 246 41.89 -27.39 9.35
N PHE A 247 41.77 -26.09 9.61
CA PHE A 247 42.88 -25.31 10.10
C PHE A 247 43.39 -25.82 11.46
N PHE A 248 42.52 -26.05 12.43
CA PHE A 248 42.94 -26.56 13.74
C PHE A 248 43.46 -28.00 13.70
N ILE A 249 42.74 -28.89 13.02
CA ILE A 249 43.06 -30.33 12.97
C ILE A 249 44.21 -30.62 12.00
N GLY A 250 44.27 -29.91 10.87
CA GLY A 250 45.21 -30.17 9.80
C GLY A 250 46.46 -29.30 9.85
N VAL A 251 46.40 -28.07 10.37
CA VAL A 251 47.55 -27.17 10.43
C VAL A 251 48.13 -27.11 11.85
N ILE A 252 47.32 -26.68 12.82
CA ILE A 252 47.79 -26.40 14.19
C ILE A 252 48.17 -27.68 14.94
N TYR A 253 47.32 -28.70 14.86
CA TYR A 253 47.56 -29.96 15.56
C TYR A 253 48.84 -30.68 15.08
N PRO A 254 49.11 -30.88 13.77
CA PRO A 254 50.38 -31.46 13.31
C PRO A 254 51.60 -30.61 13.66
N LEU A 255 51.52 -29.29 13.52
CA LEU A 255 52.61 -28.39 13.89
C LEU A 255 52.92 -28.45 15.38
N SER A 256 51.92 -28.73 16.23
CA SER A 256 52.11 -28.87 17.68
C SER A 256 53.06 -30.00 18.07
N PHE A 257 53.25 -31.03 17.23
CA PHE A 257 54.16 -32.15 17.48
C PHE A 257 55.59 -31.97 16.94
N MET A 258 55.88 -30.91 16.17
CA MET A 258 57.21 -30.70 15.58
C MET A 258 58.17 -29.89 16.48
N PRO A 259 59.45 -30.26 16.65
CA PRO A 259 60.11 -31.43 16.09
C PRO A 259 59.73 -32.70 16.85
N ALA A 260 59.28 -33.73 16.14
CA ALA A 260 59.00 -35.04 16.70
C ALA A 260 60.34 -35.78 16.88
N THR A 261 60.81 -35.87 18.11
CA THR A 261 62.03 -36.62 18.48
C THR A 261 61.73 -38.10 18.75
N HIS A 262 60.50 -38.43 19.15
CA HIS A 262 60.00 -39.77 19.43
C HIS A 262 58.59 -39.96 18.84
N ALA A 263 58.07 -41.20 18.88
CA ALA A 263 56.67 -41.46 18.52
C ALA A 263 55.74 -40.60 19.42
N PRO A 264 54.69 -39.99 18.87
CA PRO A 264 53.86 -39.05 19.61
C PRO A 264 53.13 -39.77 20.75
N GLU A 265 53.46 -39.42 21.99
CA GLU A 265 52.73 -39.86 23.17
C GLU A 265 51.53 -38.93 23.38
N ILE A 266 50.32 -39.47 23.21
CA ILE A 266 49.09 -38.73 23.42
C ILE A 266 48.85 -38.63 24.93
N SER A 267 49.28 -37.52 25.55
CA SER A 267 49.00 -37.20 26.95
C SER A 267 48.01 -36.03 27.04
N PHE A 268 46.83 -36.28 27.64
CA PHE A 268 45.76 -35.29 27.82
C PHE A 268 45.74 -34.69 29.24
N THR A 269 46.92 -34.41 29.82
CA THR A 269 47.02 -33.72 31.11
C THR A 269 46.91 -32.21 30.93
N LEU A 270 45.99 -31.56 31.65
CA LEU A 270 45.74 -30.10 31.60
C LEU A 270 47.01 -29.27 31.83
N GLU A 271 47.89 -29.73 32.71
CA GLU A 271 49.19 -29.11 33.00
C GLU A 271 50.14 -29.16 31.79
N THR A 272 50.18 -30.30 31.09
CA THR A 272 50.97 -30.50 29.87
C THR A 272 50.47 -29.62 28.73
N VAL A 273 49.15 -29.46 28.60
CA VAL A 273 48.52 -28.57 27.61
C VAL A 273 48.86 -27.11 27.88
N LEU A 274 48.77 -26.68 29.15
CA LEU A 274 49.09 -25.30 29.54
C LEU A 274 50.58 -24.97 29.29
N LEU A 275 51.49 -25.88 29.66
CA LEU A 275 52.92 -25.76 29.39
C LEU A 275 53.24 -25.72 27.89
N HIS A 276 52.52 -26.48 27.07
CA HIS A 276 52.66 -26.43 25.61
C HIS A 276 52.19 -25.10 25.02
N ILE A 277 51.09 -24.53 25.51
CA ILE A 277 50.57 -23.21 25.07
C ILE A 277 51.53 -22.07 25.49
N LEU A 278 52.10 -22.13 26.70
CA LEU A 278 53.04 -21.13 27.23
C LEU A 278 54.47 -21.24 26.70
N SER A 279 54.80 -22.29 25.95
CA SER A 279 56.07 -22.38 25.23
C SER A 279 56.15 -21.32 24.11
N PHE A 280 57.35 -20.86 23.75
CA PHE A 280 57.52 -19.89 22.65
C PHE A 280 56.84 -20.32 21.34
N LYS A 281 56.92 -21.61 21.03
CA LYS A 281 56.25 -22.23 19.87
C LYS A 281 54.73 -22.21 20.01
N GLY A 282 54.21 -22.60 21.18
CA GLY A 282 52.78 -22.57 21.48
C GLY A 282 52.20 -21.16 21.43
N ALA A 283 52.95 -20.18 21.93
CA ALA A 283 52.59 -18.77 21.86
C ALA A 283 52.48 -18.29 20.40
N LEU A 284 53.46 -18.63 19.53
CA LEU A 284 53.42 -18.27 18.11
C LEU A 284 52.23 -18.93 17.39
N LEU A 285 52.01 -20.23 17.61
CA LEU A 285 50.87 -20.96 17.04
C LEU A 285 49.53 -20.41 17.54
N SER A 286 49.45 -20.02 18.82
CA SER A 286 48.26 -19.42 19.41
C SER A 286 47.96 -18.05 18.79
N VAL A 287 48.96 -17.21 18.56
CA VAL A 287 48.80 -15.91 17.89
C VAL A 287 48.25 -16.10 16.47
N ILE A 288 48.84 -17.00 15.68
CA ILE A 288 48.39 -17.29 14.31
C ILE A 288 46.96 -17.86 14.33
N SER A 289 46.68 -18.78 15.25
CA SER A 289 45.36 -19.40 15.38
C SER A 289 44.29 -18.39 15.76
N THR A 290 44.61 -17.50 16.69
CA THR A 290 43.72 -16.43 17.13
C THR A 290 43.45 -15.47 15.98
N ALA A 291 44.50 -15.01 15.28
CA ALA A 291 44.35 -14.12 14.13
C ALA A 291 43.46 -14.74 13.05
N PHE A 292 43.70 -15.99 12.68
CA PHE A 292 42.89 -16.70 11.70
C PHE A 292 41.44 -16.87 12.15
N THR A 293 41.21 -17.25 13.41
CA THR A 293 39.87 -17.41 13.99
C THR A 293 39.10 -16.09 13.99
N VAL A 294 39.74 -14.99 14.35
CA VAL A 294 39.13 -13.65 14.32
C VAL A 294 38.71 -13.29 12.90
N ILE A 295 39.56 -13.54 11.90
CA ILE A 295 39.22 -13.29 10.49
C ILE A 295 37.99 -14.11 10.07
N VAL A 296 37.97 -15.41 10.33
CA VAL A 296 36.83 -16.29 10.02
C VAL A 296 35.56 -15.81 10.74
N LEU A 297 35.67 -15.38 12.00
CA LEU A 297 34.55 -14.90 12.80
C LEU A 297 33.98 -13.57 12.28
N ILE A 298 34.83 -12.66 11.78
CA ILE A 298 34.37 -11.44 11.09
C ILE A 298 33.53 -11.82 9.87
N PHE A 299 34.01 -12.73 9.02
CA PHE A 299 33.26 -13.16 7.83
C PHE A 299 31.97 -13.91 8.18
N TYR A 300 32.00 -14.74 9.22
CA TYR A 300 30.81 -15.42 9.73
C TYR A 300 29.75 -14.43 10.22
N ARG A 301 30.17 -13.39 10.95
CA ARG A 301 29.28 -12.32 11.43
C ARG A 301 28.69 -11.53 10.27
N THR A 302 29.52 -11.13 9.30
CA THR A 302 29.06 -10.44 8.08
C THR A 302 28.01 -11.27 7.36
N HIS A 303 28.28 -12.56 7.15
CA HIS A 303 27.33 -13.47 6.49
C HIS A 303 26.01 -13.63 7.24
N SER A 304 26.06 -13.75 8.57
CA SER A 304 24.87 -13.89 9.41
C SER A 304 24.01 -12.62 9.43
N GLY A 305 24.62 -11.46 9.20
CA GLY A 305 23.95 -10.16 9.14
C GLY A 305 23.23 -9.87 7.81
N MET A 306 23.50 -10.63 6.74
CA MET A 306 22.84 -10.47 5.45
C MET A 306 21.43 -11.10 5.44
N LYS A 307 20.51 -10.50 6.21
CA LYS A 307 19.11 -10.92 6.27
C LYS A 307 18.19 -9.74 6.02
N TYR A 308 17.22 -9.91 5.14
CA TYR A 308 16.23 -8.89 4.85
C TYR A 308 15.29 -8.68 6.07
N PRO A 309 15.02 -7.43 6.48
CA PRO A 309 14.11 -7.15 7.59
C PRO A 309 12.68 -7.62 7.27
N PRO A 310 12.05 -8.48 8.09
CA PRO A 310 10.76 -9.08 7.78
C PRO A 310 9.63 -8.03 7.68
N LYS A 311 9.69 -7.00 8.51
CA LYS A 311 8.72 -5.89 8.48
C LYS A 311 8.67 -5.18 7.13
N LYS A 312 9.82 -4.97 6.49
CA LYS A 312 9.89 -4.29 5.19
C LYS A 312 9.41 -5.19 4.05
N LEU A 313 9.69 -6.49 4.14
CA LEU A 313 9.17 -7.48 3.19
C LEU A 313 7.65 -7.59 3.27
N ASP A 314 7.06 -7.57 4.47
CA ASP A 314 5.60 -7.56 4.65
C ASP A 314 4.96 -6.31 4.03
N GLU A 315 5.56 -5.14 4.24
CA GLU A 315 5.08 -3.88 3.64
C GLU A 315 5.10 -3.95 2.11
N LEU A 316 6.19 -4.45 1.50
CA LEU A 316 6.26 -4.66 0.05
C LEU A 316 5.32 -5.75 -0.46
N THR A 317 5.05 -6.77 0.34
CA THR A 317 4.11 -7.84 -0.04
C THR A 317 2.71 -7.29 -0.25
N LYS A 318 2.29 -6.31 0.57
CA LYS A 318 1.02 -5.59 0.38
C LYS A 318 1.02 -4.80 -0.94
N LEU A 319 2.15 -4.18 -1.28
CA LEU A 319 2.35 -3.39 -2.50
C LEU A 319 2.44 -4.23 -3.79
N LYS A 320 2.40 -5.57 -3.70
CA LYS A 320 2.25 -6.44 -4.88
C LYS A 320 0.92 -6.21 -5.61
N ASN A 321 -0.08 -5.66 -4.93
CA ASN A 321 -1.37 -5.33 -5.53
C ASN A 321 -1.49 -3.82 -5.71
N ALA A 322 -1.65 -3.35 -6.95
CA ALA A 322 -1.83 -1.93 -7.25
C ALA A 322 -2.99 -1.30 -6.44
N LYS A 323 -4.05 -2.08 -6.13
CA LYS A 323 -5.20 -1.62 -5.35
C LYS A 323 -4.86 -1.22 -3.91
N SER A 324 -3.70 -1.61 -3.38
CA SER A 324 -3.28 -1.22 -2.02
C SER A 324 -2.79 0.23 -1.93
N TYR A 325 -2.52 0.89 -3.06
CA TYR A 325 -1.92 2.22 -3.10
C TYR A 325 -2.95 3.33 -2.83
N CYS A 326 -4.16 3.18 -3.37
CA CYS A 326 -5.24 4.13 -3.23
C CYS A 326 -6.59 3.39 -3.21
N THR A 327 -7.50 3.83 -2.34
CA THR A 327 -8.83 3.22 -2.19
C THR A 327 -9.64 3.24 -3.49
N TYR A 328 -9.50 4.30 -4.30
CA TYR A 328 -10.24 4.46 -5.56
C TYR A 328 -9.75 3.54 -6.68
N PHE A 329 -8.56 2.96 -6.57
CA PHE A 329 -8.05 2.00 -7.56
C PHE A 329 -8.85 0.69 -7.59
N LYS A 330 -9.67 0.41 -6.56
CA LYS A 330 -10.54 -0.77 -6.53
C LYS A 330 -11.60 -0.76 -7.65
N TYR A 331 -11.97 0.42 -8.14
CA TYR A 331 -12.99 0.60 -9.18
C TYR A 331 -12.44 0.49 -10.61
N ILE A 332 -11.11 0.57 -10.77
CA ILE A 332 -10.46 0.43 -12.07
C ILE A 332 -10.33 -1.05 -12.39
N LYS A 333 -10.87 -1.48 -13.54
CA LYS A 333 -10.73 -2.87 -14.00
C LYS A 333 -9.38 -3.06 -14.67
N ASP A 334 -8.79 -4.24 -14.49
CA ASP A 334 -7.48 -4.53 -15.06
C ASP A 334 -7.47 -4.53 -16.61
N ASP A 335 -8.65 -4.76 -17.22
CA ASP A 335 -8.89 -4.82 -18.67
C ASP A 335 -9.18 -3.45 -19.30
N ASP A 336 -9.28 -2.37 -18.51
CA ASP A 336 -9.56 -1.02 -19.03
C ASP A 336 -8.33 -0.44 -19.78
N PHE A 337 -7.18 -1.13 -19.79
CA PHE A 337 -5.89 -0.65 -20.36
C PHE A 337 -5.04 -1.72 -21.03
#